data_AF-Q27U79-F1
#
_entry.id   AF-Q27U79-F1
#
_cell.length_a   1.000
_cell.length_b   1.000
_cell.length_c   1.000
_cell.angle_alpha   90.00
_cell.angle_beta   90.00
_cell.angle_gamma   90.00
#
_symmetry.space_group_name_H-M   'P 1'
#
loop_
_entity.id
_entity.type
_entity.pdbx_description
1 polymer ?
#
loop_
_entity_poly.entity_id
_entity_poly.type
_entity_poly.pdbx_seq_one_letter_code
_entity_poly.pdbx_strand_id
1 'polypeptide(L)'
;YFGRPWKEYSRTLFIGCRMEELISREGWMQFREGFALKTLYYGEFGNSGPGADTSGRVSWSSRIPANHLNEYSVQNFIQGNGWIPSSTPSQL
;
A
#
# COMPACT_ATOMS: atom_id res chain seq x y z
N TYR A 1 -0.25 13.38 -0.78
CA TYR A 1 -0.27 12.27 0.20
C TYR A 1 -1.15 11.12 -0.28
N PHE A 2 -0.87 9.90 0.14
CA PHE A 2 -1.63 8.67 -0.11
C PHE A 2 -2.82 8.48 0.83
N GLY A 3 -2.68 8.85 2.10
CA GLY A 3 -3.73 8.62 3.10
C GLY A 3 -3.31 8.98 4.52
N ARG A 4 -4.23 8.75 5.46
CA ARG A 4 -4.03 8.93 6.92
C ARG A 4 -4.81 7.89 7.73
N PRO A 5 -4.29 7.42 8.87
CA PRO A 5 -4.89 6.31 9.62
C PRO A 5 -6.13 6.75 10.39
N TRP A 6 -7.32 6.48 9.86
CA TRP A 6 -8.58 6.78 10.57
C TRP A 6 -8.81 5.90 11.80
N LYS A 7 -8.22 4.69 11.82
CA LYS A 7 -8.32 3.71 12.90
C LYS A 7 -6.93 3.17 13.24
N GLU A 8 -6.78 2.66 14.46
CA GLU A 8 -5.50 2.26 15.07
C GLU A 8 -4.73 1.22 14.24
N TYR A 9 -5.42 0.29 13.60
CA TYR A 9 -4.82 -0.77 12.77
C TYR A 9 -5.07 -0.55 11.27
N SER A 10 -5.09 0.71 10.82
CA SER A 10 -5.30 1.01 9.41
C SER A 10 -4.26 0.32 8.52
N ARG A 11 -4.70 -0.31 7.45
CA ARG A 11 -3.85 -1.03 6.49
C ARG A 11 -4.15 -0.55 5.08
N THR A 12 -3.12 -0.12 4.35
CA THR A 12 -3.25 0.37 2.98
C THR A 12 -1.94 0.10 2.25
N LEU A 13 -2.03 -0.46 1.04
CA LEU A 13 -0.86 -0.84 0.27
C LEU A 13 -1.01 -0.33 -1.17
N PHE A 14 0.08 0.13 -1.75
CA PHE A 14 0.20 0.44 -3.18
C PHE A 14 1.30 -0.44 -3.79
N ILE A 15 0.92 -1.35 -4.69
CA ILE A 15 1.81 -2.34 -5.29
C ILE A 15 1.72 -2.25 -6.80
N GLY A 16 2.85 -2.02 -7.47
CA GLY A 16 2.91 -1.96 -8.95
C GLY A 16 2.17 -0.78 -9.57
N CYS A 17 1.91 0.29 -8.81
CA CYS A 17 1.18 1.46 -9.29
C CYS A 17 2.12 2.47 -9.95
N ARG A 18 1.62 3.20 -10.96
CA ARG A 18 2.26 4.41 -11.46
C ARG A 18 1.82 5.61 -10.62
N MET A 19 2.77 6.28 -9.98
CA MET A 19 2.58 7.43 -9.11
C MET A 19 3.11 8.69 -9.80
N GLU A 20 2.24 9.70 -9.94
CA GLU A 20 2.62 11.00 -10.48
C GLU A 20 3.07 11.97 -9.37
N GLU A 21 3.61 13.12 -9.78
CA GLU A 21 4.27 14.11 -8.91
C GLU A 21 3.37 14.75 -7.84
N LEU A 22 2.06 14.56 -7.91
CA LEU A 22 1.09 15.06 -6.93
C LEU A 22 1.30 14.47 -5.52
N ILE A 23 2.02 13.35 -5.41
CA ILE A 23 2.30 12.73 -4.12
C ILE A 23 3.45 13.46 -3.42
N SER A 24 3.11 14.11 -2.30
CA SER A 24 4.06 14.67 -1.33
C SER A 24 5.17 13.68 -0.99
N ARG A 25 6.41 14.17 -0.83
CA ARG A 25 7.62 13.38 -0.57
C ARG A 25 7.47 12.46 0.65
N GLU A 26 6.81 12.95 1.69
CA GLU A 26 6.47 12.25 2.93
C GLU A 26 5.56 11.02 2.70
N GLY A 27 4.78 11.04 1.61
CA GLY A 27 3.84 10.01 1.19
C GLY A 27 2.58 9.95 2.05
N TRP A 28 2.72 9.79 3.36
CA TRP A 28 1.62 9.53 4.29
C TRP A 28 1.44 10.66 5.30
N MET A 29 0.21 10.87 5.75
CA MET A 29 -0.15 11.93 6.66
C MET A 29 -0.66 11.36 7.98
N GLN A 30 -0.28 11.97 9.11
CA GLN A 30 -0.85 11.57 10.40
C GLN A 30 -2.34 11.94 10.47
N PHE A 31 -3.14 11.15 11.19
CA PHE A 31 -4.53 11.53 11.48
C PHE A 31 -4.59 12.52 12.65
N ARG A 32 -3.88 12.18 13.73
CA ARG A 32 -3.58 13.02 14.91
C ARG A 32 -2.18 12.64 15.40
N GLU A 33 -1.56 13.50 16.18
CA GLU A 33 -0.19 13.31 16.66
C GLU A 33 0.00 11.95 17.34
N GLY A 34 0.94 11.15 16.83
CA GLY A 34 1.33 9.86 17.41
C GLY A 34 0.31 8.72 17.30
N PHE A 35 -0.94 9.00 16.90
CA PHE A 35 -2.00 8.00 16.81
C PHE A 35 -1.70 6.96 15.71
N ALA A 36 -1.87 5.68 16.04
CA ALA A 36 -1.74 4.53 15.13
C ALA A 36 -0.34 4.29 14.51
N LEU A 37 0.65 5.18 14.71
CA LEU A 37 1.92 5.11 13.98
C LEU A 37 2.77 3.87 14.28
N LYS A 38 2.47 3.15 15.37
CA LYS A 38 3.15 1.90 15.75
C LYS A 38 2.37 0.63 15.34
N THR A 39 1.12 0.78 14.91
CA THR A 39 0.17 -0.33 14.72
C THR A 39 -0.40 -0.39 13.30
N LEU A 40 -0.38 0.72 12.56
CA LEU A 40 -0.77 0.77 11.16
C LEU A 40 0.18 -0.05 10.26
N TYR A 41 -0.27 -0.38 9.06
CA TYR A 41 0.57 -0.98 8.02
C TYR A 41 0.34 -0.28 6.68
N TYR A 42 1.20 0.69 6.37
CA TYR A 42 1.14 1.49 5.14
C TYR A 42 2.34 1.20 4.26
N GLY A 43 2.11 0.40 3.22
CA GLY A 43 3.17 -0.21 2.41
C GLY A 43 3.19 0.24 0.96
N GLU A 44 4.39 0.33 0.39
CA GLU A 44 4.64 0.56 -1.03
C GLU A 44 5.57 -0.53 -1.59
N PHE A 45 5.31 -1.03 -2.80
CA PHE A 45 6.24 -1.96 -3.48
C PHE A 45 6.17 -1.84 -5.00
N GLY A 46 7.33 -1.75 -5.66
CA GLY A 46 7.41 -1.80 -7.13
C GLY A 46 6.65 -0.69 -7.86
N ASN A 47 6.35 0.43 -7.18
CA ASN A 47 5.70 1.58 -7.79
C ASN A 47 6.67 2.32 -8.73
N SER A 48 6.14 2.98 -9.75
CA SER A 48 6.91 3.71 -10.76
C SER A 48 6.42 5.15 -10.94
N GLY A 49 7.17 5.97 -11.67
CA GLY A 49 6.81 7.38 -11.92
C GLY A 49 7.36 8.37 -10.89
N PRO A 50 7.18 9.68 -11.12
CA PRO A 50 7.83 10.74 -10.33
C PRO A 50 7.39 10.78 -8.86
N GLY A 51 6.20 10.29 -8.52
CA GLY A 51 5.72 10.20 -7.14
C GLY A 51 6.19 8.96 -6.36
N ALA A 52 6.92 8.04 -7.01
CA ALA A 52 7.28 6.74 -6.43
C ALA A 52 8.59 6.75 -5.63
N ASP A 53 9.35 7.85 -5.59
CA ASP A 53 10.55 7.94 -4.75
C ASP A 53 10.18 7.80 -3.26
N THR A 54 10.66 6.71 -2.65
CA THR A 54 10.40 6.40 -1.24
C THR A 54 11.47 6.94 -0.29
N SER A 55 12.54 7.55 -0.80
CA SER A 55 13.68 8.02 0.02
C SER A 55 13.31 9.10 1.04
N GLY A 56 12.19 9.79 0.84
CA GLY A 56 11.68 10.83 1.73
C GLY A 56 10.41 10.46 2.50
N ARG A 57 10.00 9.18 2.49
CA ARG A 57 8.79 8.75 3.21
C ARG A 57 8.98 8.91 4.71
N VAL A 58 7.86 9.19 5.39
CA VAL A 58 7.79 9.16 6.85
C VAL A 58 8.33 7.84 7.40
N SER A 59 9.10 7.91 8.48
CA SER A 59 9.81 6.76 9.07
C SER A 59 8.88 5.69 9.66
N TRP A 60 7.63 6.04 9.95
CA TRP A 60 6.60 5.12 10.44
C TRP A 60 5.85 4.38 9.31
N SER A 61 6.14 4.69 8.04
CA SER A 61 5.64 3.88 6.92
C SER A 61 6.31 2.50 6.87
N SER A 62 5.64 1.54 6.26
CA SER A 62 6.09 0.15 6.17
C SER A 62 6.76 -0.12 4.82
N ARG A 63 7.77 -1.00 4.81
CA ARG A 63 8.27 -1.61 3.56
C ARG A 63 7.65 -2.99 3.43
N ILE A 64 7.06 -3.28 2.27
CA ILE A 64 6.52 -4.61 1.99
C ILE A 64 7.69 -5.52 1.62
N PRO A 65 7.99 -6.58 2.39
CA PRO A 65 9.02 -7.51 1.99
C PRO A 65 8.58 -8.29 0.75
N ALA A 66 9.49 -8.54 -0.19
CA ALA A 66 9.16 -9.18 -1.46
C ALA A 66 8.51 -10.57 -1.28
N ASN A 67 8.90 -11.32 -0.25
CA ASN A 67 8.33 -12.63 0.08
C ASN A 67 6.88 -12.55 0.60
N HIS A 68 6.40 -11.38 1.02
CA HIS A 68 5.02 -11.17 1.46
C HIS A 68 4.09 -10.69 0.34
N LEU A 69 4.60 -10.41 -0.87
CA LEU A 69 3.76 -9.90 -1.97
C LEU A 69 2.63 -10.86 -2.35
N ASN A 70 2.89 -12.16 -2.25
CA ASN A 70 1.87 -13.16 -2.55
C ASN A 70 0.66 -13.05 -1.60
N GLU A 71 0.84 -12.62 -0.35
CA GLU A 71 -0.25 -12.44 0.62
C GLU A 71 -1.26 -11.36 0.17
N TYR A 72 -0.78 -10.39 -0.62
CA TYR A 72 -1.58 -9.28 -1.13
C TYR A 72 -2.11 -9.50 -2.54
N SER A 73 -1.92 -10.70 -3.11
CA SER A 73 -2.51 -11.04 -4.40
C SER A 73 -4.03 -11.17 -4.31
N VAL A 74 -4.71 -11.04 -5.44
CA VAL A 74 -6.16 -11.27 -5.53
C VAL A 74 -6.54 -12.67 -5.03
N GLN A 75 -5.72 -13.69 -5.33
CA GLN A 75 -6.03 -15.05 -4.89
C GLN A 75 -5.95 -15.18 -3.37
N ASN A 76 -4.95 -14.60 -2.72
CA ASN A 76 -4.71 -14.85 -1.29
C ASN A 76 -5.42 -13.84 -0.40
N PHE A 77 -5.47 -12.56 -0.78
CA PHE A 77 -6.01 -11.50 0.07
C PHE A 77 -7.54 -11.58 0.20
N ILE A 78 -8.23 -11.84 -0.93
CA ILE A 78 -9.70 -11.86 -1.00
C ILE A 78 -10.24 -13.22 -1.47
N GLN A 79 -9.42 -14.27 -1.42
CA GLN A 79 -9.81 -15.63 -1.77
C GLN A 79 -10.43 -15.71 -3.18
N GLY A 80 -9.83 -14.99 -4.14
CA GLY A 80 -10.40 -14.78 -5.49
C GLY A 80 -10.79 -16.07 -6.22
N ASN A 81 -10.05 -17.17 -6.02
CA ASN A 81 -10.35 -18.47 -6.62
C ASN A 81 -11.74 -19.02 -6.22
N GLY A 82 -12.32 -18.56 -5.10
CA GLY A 82 -13.62 -19.02 -4.63
C GLY A 82 -14.82 -18.32 -5.26
N TRP A 83 -14.63 -17.17 -5.92
CA TRP A 83 -15.76 -16.35 -6.38
C TRP A 83 -15.54 -15.60 -7.69
N ILE A 84 -14.30 -15.39 -8.12
CA ILE A 84 -14.00 -14.77 -9.42
C ILE A 84 -14.21 -15.83 -10.51
N PRO A 85 -15.08 -15.59 -11.50
CA PRO A 85 -15.31 -16.54 -12.59
C PRO A 85 -14.02 -16.82 -13.37
N SER A 86 -13.81 -18.07 -13.76
CA SER A 86 -12.66 -18.47 -14.60
C SER A 86 -12.69 -17.83 -16.00
N SER A 87 -13.85 -17.33 -16.44
CA SER A 87 -14.02 -16.57 -17.67
C SER A 87 -13.55 -15.11 -17.56
N THR A 88 -13.30 -14.62 -16.34
CA THR A 88 -12.73 -13.29 -16.13
C THR A 88 -11.25 -13.34 -16.51
N PRO A 89 -10.80 -12.54 -17.49
CA PRO A 89 -9.39 -12.48 -17.83
C PRO A 89 -8.57 -12.13 -16.59
N SER A 90 -7.51 -12.90 -16.33
CA SER A 90 -6.54 -12.52 -15.29
C SER A 90 -5.90 -11.19 -15.73
N GLN A 91 -6.31 -10.10 -15.09
CA GLN A 91 -5.54 -8.87 -15.12
C GLN A 91 -4.45 -9.03 -14.07
N LEU A 92 -3.27 -9.42 -14.56
CA LEU A 92 -1.89 -9.32 -14.04
C LEU A 92 -1.08 -10.54 -14.49
#